data_AF-A0A2G4JNH1-F1
#
_entry.id   AF-A0A2G4JNH1-F1
#
_cell.length_a   1.000
_cell.length_b   1.000
_cell.length_c   1.000
_cell.angle_alpha   90.00
_cell.angle_beta   90.00
_cell.angle_gamma   90.00
#
_symmetry.space_group_name_H-M   'P 1'
#
loop_
_entity.id
_entity.type
_entity.pdbx_description
1 polymer ?
#
loop_
_entity_poly.entity_id
_entity_poly.type
_entity_poly.pdbx_seq_one_letter_code
_entity_poly.pdbx_strand_id
1 'polypeptide(L)'
;MKAGVYTAAQSDRGQVLFRSKCASCHAPNRFTDDLFYASFAGKPLWEMFDVISDTMPEDNPASMKPEEYVDVMAYLLKLNNFPTGNTELPVGKDALSAIVMEKPFD
;
A
#
# COMPACT_ATOMS: atom_id res chain seq x y z
N MET A 1 -1.68 12.26 -17.46
CA MET A 1 -2.00 11.67 -16.14
C MET A 1 -1.81 10.18 -16.27
N LYS A 2 -0.84 9.58 -15.55
CA LYS A 2 -0.76 8.11 -15.46
C LYS A 2 -2.05 7.62 -14.79
N ALA A 3 -2.69 6.60 -15.35
CA ALA A 3 -3.84 5.98 -14.73
C ALA A 3 -3.41 5.34 -13.39
N GLY A 4 -4.25 5.46 -12.36
CA GLY A 4 -3.98 4.84 -11.07
C GLY A 4 -3.94 3.32 -11.12
N VAL A 5 -3.21 2.72 -10.16
CA VAL A 5 -2.98 1.26 -10.07
C VAL A 5 -3.88 0.58 -9.04
N TYR A 6 -4.79 1.33 -8.42
CA TYR A 6 -5.74 0.86 -7.40
C TYR A 6 -7.08 1.61 -7.55
N THR A 7 -8.19 1.03 -7.07
CA THR A 7 -9.50 1.69 -7.12
C THR A 7 -9.80 2.50 -5.86
N ALA A 8 -10.70 3.48 -5.97
CA ALA A 8 -11.21 4.20 -4.81
C ALA A 8 -11.79 3.24 -3.75
N ALA A 9 -12.62 2.28 -4.20
CA ALA A 9 -13.21 1.26 -3.33
C ALA A 9 -12.15 0.44 -2.58
N GLN A 10 -11.07 0.05 -3.26
CA GLN A 10 -9.96 -0.67 -2.65
C GLN A 10 -9.28 0.14 -1.54
N SER A 11 -8.98 1.42 -1.81
CA SER A 11 -8.37 2.30 -0.81
C SER A 11 -9.28 2.59 0.38
N ASP A 12 -10.60 2.59 0.19
CA ASP A 12 -11.58 2.79 1.27
C ASP A 12 -11.67 1.56 2.17
N ARG A 13 -11.63 0.34 1.60
CA ARG A 13 -11.47 -0.90 2.40
C ARG A 13 -10.16 -0.89 3.18
N GLY A 14 -9.07 -0.49 2.53
CA GLY A 14 -7.76 -0.32 3.15
C GLY A 14 -7.76 0.64 4.34
N GLN A 15 -8.48 1.75 4.23
CA GLN A 15 -8.60 2.72 5.32
C GLN A 15 -9.30 2.11 6.54
N VAL A 16 -10.38 1.34 6.32
CA VAL A 16 -11.10 0.64 7.40
C VAL A 16 -10.19 -0.40 8.05
N LEU A 17 -9.48 -1.20 7.24
CA LEU A 17 -8.53 -2.20 7.73
C LEU A 17 -7.41 -1.55 8.55
N PHE A 18 -6.79 -0.48 8.03
CA PHE A 18 -5.75 0.26 8.72
C PHE A 18 -6.22 0.74 10.10
N ARG A 19 -7.42 1.33 10.17
CA ARG A 19 -8.00 1.78 11.45
C ARG A 19 -8.23 0.64 12.45
N SER A 20 -8.56 -0.55 11.96
CA SER A 20 -8.86 -1.71 12.81
C SER A 20 -7.64 -2.49 13.26
N LYS A 21 -6.59 -2.58 12.42
CA LYS A 21 -5.44 -3.49 12.61
C LYS A 21 -4.10 -2.79 12.77
N CYS A 22 -3.96 -1.55 12.29
CA CYS A 22 -2.67 -0.85 12.22
C CYS A 22 -2.62 0.38 13.15
N ALA A 23 -3.76 1.05 13.35
CA ALA A 23 -3.83 2.33 14.02
C ALA A 23 -3.56 2.30 15.54
N SER A 24 -3.48 1.12 16.15
CA SER A 24 -3.02 0.96 17.54
C SER A 24 -1.55 1.32 17.71
N CYS A 25 -0.73 1.09 16.68
CA CYS A 25 0.72 1.30 16.71
C CYS A 25 1.20 2.37 15.71
N HIS A 26 0.47 2.57 14.60
CA HIS A 26 0.88 3.47 13.52
C HIS A 26 -0.10 4.61 13.31
N ALA A 27 0.40 5.84 13.33
CA ALA A 27 -0.36 7.00 12.87
C ALA A 27 -0.25 7.15 11.33
N PRO A 28 -1.35 7.50 10.62
CA PRO A 28 -1.33 7.60 9.15
C PRO A 28 -0.27 8.55 8.59
N ASN A 29 0.04 9.65 9.29
CA ASN A 29 1.02 10.64 8.86
C ASN A 29 2.46 10.12 8.82
N ARG A 30 2.76 8.98 9.47
CA ARG A 30 4.05 8.31 9.35
C ARG A 30 4.32 7.76 7.94
N PHE A 31 3.27 7.52 7.16
CA PHE A 31 3.39 6.97 5.81
C PHE A 31 3.34 8.04 4.72
N THR A 32 3.38 9.32 5.10
CA THR A 32 3.34 10.45 4.16
C THR A 32 4.58 11.33 4.24
N ASP A 33 5.60 10.90 4.99
CA ASP A 33 6.87 11.62 5.13
C ASP A 33 7.85 11.25 4.01
N ASP A 34 8.96 12.00 3.92
CA ASP A 34 9.98 11.77 2.90
C ASP A 34 10.67 10.40 3.06
N LEU A 35 10.66 9.81 4.26
CA LEU A 35 11.27 8.50 4.52
C LEU A 35 10.42 7.38 3.91
N PHE A 36 9.10 7.49 3.95
CA PHE A 36 8.21 6.55 3.28
C PHE A 36 8.51 6.52 1.78
N TYR A 37 8.57 7.69 1.13
CA TYR A 37 8.93 7.76 -0.27
C TYR A 37 10.34 7.26 -0.54
N ALA A 38 11.34 7.63 0.27
CA ALA A 38 12.71 7.16 0.08
C ALA A 38 12.83 5.62 0.18
N SER A 39 11.95 4.99 0.96
CA SER A 39 11.94 3.55 1.17
C SER A 39 11.39 2.76 -0.01
N PHE A 40 10.48 3.34 -0.80
CA PHE A 40 9.74 2.63 -1.85
C PHE A 40 9.84 3.28 -3.25
N ALA A 41 10.31 4.52 -3.38
CA ALA A 41 10.46 5.19 -4.66
C ALA A 41 11.38 4.40 -5.61
N GLY A 42 10.90 4.21 -6.84
CA GLY A 42 11.61 3.46 -7.87
C GLY A 42 11.64 1.94 -7.64
N LYS A 43 11.02 1.43 -6.56
CA LYS A 43 10.92 0.00 -6.27
C LYS A 43 9.59 -0.59 -6.73
N PRO A 44 9.55 -1.89 -7.03
CA PRO A 44 8.30 -2.59 -7.27
C PRO A 44 7.41 -2.59 -6.02
N LEU A 45 6.10 -2.51 -6.20
CA LEU A 45 5.14 -2.59 -5.09
C LEU A 45 5.20 -3.93 -4.35
N TRP A 46 5.76 -4.97 -4.98
CA TRP A 46 6.05 -6.22 -4.31
C TRP A 46 6.97 -6.05 -3.09
N GLU A 47 7.96 -5.16 -3.14
CA GLU A 47 8.83 -4.94 -1.98
C GLU A 47 8.06 -4.35 -0.79
N MET A 48 7.08 -3.49 -1.07
CA MET A 48 6.17 -2.98 -0.05
C MET A 48 5.27 -4.08 0.50
N PHE A 49 4.76 -4.95 -0.35
CA PHE A 49 3.97 -6.11 0.08
C PHE A 49 4.78 -7.02 0.99
N ASP A 50 5.98 -7.45 0.57
CA ASP A 50 6.87 -8.33 1.35
C ASP A 50 7.15 -7.76 2.74
N VAL A 51 7.51 -6.47 2.81
CA VAL A 51 7.79 -5.82 4.10
C VAL A 51 6.56 -5.84 5.01
N ILE A 52 5.38 -5.47 4.50
CA ILE A 52 4.17 -5.41 5.32
C ILE A 52 3.73 -6.82 5.70
N SER A 53 3.72 -7.79 4.80
CA SER A 53 3.29 -9.16 5.12
C SER A 53 4.22 -9.84 6.11
N ASP A 54 5.53 -9.65 5.97
CA ASP A 54 6.52 -10.37 6.79
C ASP A 54 6.68 -9.79 8.19
N THR A 55 6.33 -8.50 8.38
CA THR A 55 6.55 -7.80 9.65
C THR A 55 5.26 -7.38 10.35
N MET A 56 4.11 -7.41 9.66
CA MET A 56 2.85 -6.90 10.20
C MET A 56 1.70 -7.93 10.16
N PRO A 57 0.77 -7.82 11.12
CA PRO A 57 0.86 -7.06 12.38
C PRO A 57 2.06 -7.45 13.25
N GLU A 58 2.65 -6.51 14.00
CA GLU A 58 3.91 -6.73 14.75
C GLU A 58 3.79 -7.88 15.77
N ASP A 59 2.61 -8.06 16.36
CA ASP A 59 2.29 -9.12 17.32
C ASP A 59 1.91 -10.45 16.66
N ASN A 60 1.56 -10.44 15.37
CA ASN A 60 1.18 -11.62 14.62
C ASN A 60 1.45 -11.47 13.11
N PRO A 61 2.73 -11.50 12.67
CA PRO A 61 3.08 -11.28 11.26
C PRO A 61 2.45 -12.32 10.32
N ALA A 62 2.26 -11.94 9.05
CA ALA A 62 1.66 -12.76 8.00
C ALA A 62 0.26 -13.31 8.30
N SER A 63 -0.47 -12.71 9.25
CA SER A 63 -1.78 -13.21 9.70
C SER A 63 -2.99 -12.67 8.92
N MET A 64 -2.80 -11.64 8.11
CA MET A 64 -3.86 -11.09 7.25
C MET A 64 -3.92 -11.83 5.91
N LYS A 65 -5.07 -11.77 5.25
CA LYS A 65 -5.18 -12.30 3.89
C LYS A 65 -4.38 -11.44 2.90
N PRO A 66 -3.84 -12.01 1.82
CA PRO A 66 -3.15 -11.24 0.78
C PRO A 66 -3.97 -10.05 0.25
N GLU A 67 -5.28 -10.21 0.11
CA GLU A 67 -6.21 -9.15 -0.30
C GLU A 67 -6.25 -7.98 0.70
N GLU A 68 -6.19 -8.28 2.00
CA GLU A 68 -6.21 -7.24 3.04
C GLU A 68 -4.90 -6.43 3.03
N TYR A 69 -3.76 -7.05 2.71
CA TYR A 69 -2.49 -6.34 2.55
C TYR A 69 -2.52 -5.38 1.37
N VAL A 70 -2.98 -5.81 0.19
CA VAL A 70 -3.08 -4.91 -0.99
C VAL A 70 -4.12 -3.82 -0.80
N ASP A 71 -5.20 -4.08 -0.05
CA ASP A 71 -6.17 -3.05 0.34
C ASP A 71 -5.49 -1.97 1.21
N VAL A 72 -4.73 -2.37 2.24
CA VAL A 72 -3.97 -1.41 3.08
C VAL A 72 -2.93 -0.65 2.24
N MET A 73 -2.21 -1.32 1.34
CA MET A 73 -1.29 -0.65 0.41
C MET A 73 -2.00 0.40 -0.45
N ALA A 74 -3.19 0.10 -0.98
CA ALA A 74 -3.99 1.07 -1.74
C ALA A 74 -4.36 2.31 -0.92
N TYR A 75 -4.65 2.14 0.38
CA TYR A 75 -4.85 3.27 1.29
C TYR A 75 -3.57 4.09 1.50
N LEU A 76 -2.42 3.43 1.67
CA LEU A 76 -1.13 4.12 1.78
C LEU A 76 -0.78 4.89 0.50
N LEU A 77 -1.10 4.36 -0.68
CA LEU A 77 -0.97 5.08 -1.95
C LEU A 77 -1.89 6.31 -2.01
N LYS A 78 -3.14 6.19 -1.53
CA LYS A 78 -4.08 7.32 -1.40
C LYS A 78 -3.56 8.42 -0.48
N LEU A 79 -2.99 8.06 0.67
CA LEU A 79 -2.35 9.03 1.59
C LEU A 79 -1.21 9.80 0.92
N ASN A 80 -0.58 9.19 -0.07
CA ASN A 80 0.52 9.75 -0.86
C ASN A 80 0.06 10.38 -2.19
N ASN A 81 -1.23 10.69 -2.32
CA ASN A 81 -1.82 11.38 -3.48
C ASN A 81 -1.63 10.65 -4.84
N PHE A 82 -1.37 9.34 -4.83
CA PHE A 82 -1.38 8.56 -6.06
C PHE A 82 -2.82 8.55 -6.62
N PRO A 83 -3.02 8.75 -7.95
CA PRO A 83 -4.35 8.75 -8.52
C PRO A 83 -5.00 7.37 -8.42
N THR A 84 -6.33 7.34 -8.34
CA THR A 84 -7.12 6.09 -8.48
C THR A 84 -7.29 5.73 -9.95
N GLY A 85 -7.43 4.43 -10.22
CA GLY A 85 -7.80 3.87 -11.52
C GLY A 85 -9.08 3.04 -11.46
N ASN A 86 -9.33 2.27 -12.52
CA ASN A 86 -10.52 1.42 -12.67
C ASN A 86 -10.24 -0.07 -12.40
N THR A 87 -9.00 -0.42 -12.09
CA THR A 87 -8.56 -1.79 -11.80
C THR A 87 -8.02 -1.83 -10.37
N GLU A 88 -8.38 -2.87 -9.63
CA GLU A 88 -7.83 -3.08 -8.29
C GLU A 88 -6.34 -3.44 -8.38
N LEU A 89 -5.57 -2.99 -7.39
CA LEU A 89 -4.20 -3.42 -7.18
C LEU A 89 -4.23 -4.95 -7.00
N PRO A 90 -3.53 -5.70 -7.86
CA PRO A 90 -3.63 -7.16 -7.87
C PRO A 90 -2.90 -7.76 -6.67
N VAL A 91 -3.29 -8.99 -6.34
CA VAL A 91 -2.54 -9.83 -5.40
C VAL A 91 -1.47 -10.62 -6.16
N GLY A 92 -0.32 -10.80 -5.52
CA GLY A 92 0.70 -11.76 -5.95
C GLY A 92 1.96 -11.13 -6.52
N LYS A 93 3.05 -11.89 -6.40
CA LYS A 93 4.41 -11.44 -6.68
C LYS A 93 4.61 -10.88 -8.08
N ASP A 94 4.23 -11.63 -9.10
CA ASP A 94 4.49 -11.24 -10.48
C ASP A 94 3.74 -9.96 -10.86
N ALA A 95 2.48 -9.85 -10.44
CA ALA A 95 1.64 -8.70 -10.74
C ALA A 95 2.10 -7.44 -10.00
N LEU A 96 2.45 -7.55 -8.72
CA LEU A 96 2.96 -6.43 -7.92
C LEU A 96 4.39 -6.03 -8.31
N SER A 97 5.20 -6.99 -8.79
CA SER A 97 6.57 -6.71 -9.28
C SER A 97 6.57 -5.91 -10.59
N ALA A 98 5.47 -5.98 -11.35
CA ALA A 98 5.30 -5.23 -12.60
C ALA A 98 4.88 -3.76 -12.37
N ILE A 99 4.56 -3.37 -11.13
CA ILE A 99 4.11 -2.02 -10.78
C ILE A 99 5.18 -1.34 -9.95
N VAL A 100 5.73 -0.24 -10.45
CA VAL A 100 6.78 0.54 -9.77
C VAL A 100 6.16 1.75 -9.07
N MET A 101 6.59 2.02 -7.84
CA MET A 101 6.22 3.25 -7.14
C MET A 101 7.03 4.43 -7.69
N GLU A 102 6.46 5.10 -8.69
CA GLU A 102 7.01 6.35 -9.21
C GLU A 102 6.44 7.55 -8.45
N LYS A 103 7.25 8.59 -8.25
CA LYS A 103 6.75 9.81 -7.58
C LYS A 103 5.66 10.45 -8.45
N PRO A 104 4.54 10.94 -7.88
CA PRO A 104 3.45 11.51 -8.68
C PRO A 104 3.79 12.78 -9.49
N PHE A 105 5.02 13.31 -9.46
CA PHE A 105 5.39 14.60 -10.07
C PHE A 105 6.86 14.72 -10.54
N ASP A 106 7.39 13.72 -11.25
CA ASP A 106 8.54 13.98 -12.16
C ASP A 106 8.05 14.23 -13.60
#